data_AF-A0A1S9MIR5-F1
#
_entry.id   AF-A0A1S9MIR5-F1
#
_cell.length_a   1.000
_cell.length_b   1.000
_cell.length_c   1.000
_cell.angle_alpha   90.00
_cell.angle_beta   90.00
_cell.angle_gamma   90.00
#
_symmetry.space_group_name_H-M   'P 1'
#
loop_
_entity.id
_entity.type
_entity.pdbx_description
1 polymer ?
#
loop_
_entity_poly.entity_id
_entity_poly.type
_entity_poly.pdbx_seq_one_letter_code
_entity_poly.pdbx_strand_id
1 'polypeptide(L)'
;MVAIILGWNPRLGNDWNYEAVIEQVAETGQFLERWNIGRHRKIQPGNQAWLLLQGEGQHGRGLIGHGVVMSESYEAPQRTEPKSSARYVSVSFDAVLPLGSQIPSSVLTSEVPDVAWNTFRGSGRSLPAESEPGLQRLWREHGPAASEPCRIVPGTYPEEAVSRIDTNRYERDPEARRVCLAFHGTSCAACSFSFEVSYGDIGKDYIHVHHVVPVSQLGGNYRLDPIADLVPLCANCHAMAHRGVGNPRTVAELRRAIAAAGHLPGQILDDRALTAQDDAHRILEQH
;
A
#
# COMPACT_ATOMS: atom_id res chain seq x y z
N MET A 1 17.77 13.63 -9.74
CA MET A 1 16.87 12.51 -10.10
C MET A 1 16.26 12.85 -11.45
N VAL A 2 15.90 11.85 -12.26
CA VAL A 2 15.30 12.12 -13.58
C VAL A 2 13.83 11.73 -13.52
N ALA A 3 12.95 12.68 -13.82
CA ALA A 3 11.52 12.41 -13.98
C ALA A 3 11.22 11.89 -15.40
N ILE A 4 10.27 10.97 -15.53
CA ILE A 4 9.78 10.42 -16.79
C ILE A 4 8.26 10.57 -16.87
N ILE A 5 7.73 10.75 -18.09
CA ILE A 5 6.30 10.79 -18.36
C ILE A 5 5.87 9.47 -18.98
N LEU A 6 4.89 8.83 -18.33
CA LEU A 6 4.22 7.61 -18.76
C LEU A 6 2.89 7.97 -19.39
N GLY A 7 2.71 7.61 -20.65
CA GLY A 7 1.47 7.85 -21.36
C GLY A 7 0.48 6.72 -21.15
N TRP A 8 -0.77 7.04 -20.79
CA TRP A 8 -1.85 6.08 -20.67
C TRP A 8 -3.05 6.48 -21.52
N ASN A 9 -3.58 5.59 -22.36
CA ASN A 9 -4.81 5.81 -23.09
C ASN A 9 -5.85 4.71 -22.75
N PRO A 10 -6.95 5.04 -22.06
CA PRO A 10 -7.98 4.07 -21.67
C PRO A 10 -8.61 3.34 -22.87
N ARG A 11 -8.67 3.98 -24.05
CA ARG A 11 -9.28 3.38 -25.25
C ARG A 11 -8.36 2.43 -26.00
N LEU A 12 -7.05 2.59 -25.85
CA LEU A 12 -6.05 1.71 -26.50
C LEU A 12 -5.74 0.48 -25.64
N GLY A 13 -6.27 0.43 -24.42
CA GLY A 13 -6.19 -0.72 -23.55
C GLY A 13 -4.80 -0.89 -22.93
N ASN A 14 -4.81 -1.02 -21.63
CA ASN A 14 -3.91 -1.85 -20.85
C ASN A 14 -4.87 -2.69 -19.99
N ASP A 15 -4.58 -3.97 -19.77
CA ASP A 15 -5.44 -4.87 -18.97
C ASP A 15 -5.48 -4.50 -17.47
N TRP A 16 -5.24 -3.24 -17.12
CA TRP A 16 -5.31 -2.75 -15.76
C TRP A 16 -6.75 -2.30 -15.46
N ASN A 17 -7.31 -2.77 -14.35
CA ASN A 17 -8.60 -2.28 -13.89
C ASN A 17 -8.36 -0.96 -13.15
N TYR A 18 -8.52 0.17 -13.84
CA TYR A 18 -8.14 1.47 -13.30
C TYR A 18 -8.88 1.84 -12.00
N GLU A 19 -10.16 1.50 -11.91
CA GLU A 19 -10.94 1.73 -10.68
C GLU A 19 -10.37 0.92 -9.51
N ALA A 20 -10.06 -0.35 -9.73
CA ALA A 20 -9.41 -1.20 -8.72
C ALA A 20 -7.99 -0.73 -8.36
N VAL A 21 -7.28 -0.07 -9.28
CA VAL A 21 -5.97 0.54 -9.00
C VAL A 21 -6.11 1.74 -8.07
N ILE A 22 -7.12 2.59 -8.26
CA ILE A 22 -7.37 3.73 -7.37
C ILE A 22 -7.67 3.24 -5.96
N GLU A 23 -8.56 2.25 -5.82
CA GLU A 23 -8.88 1.64 -4.53
C GLU A 23 -7.64 1.02 -3.89
N GLN A 24 -6.87 0.25 -4.65
CA GLN A 24 -5.64 -0.35 -4.16
C GLN A 24 -4.60 0.70 -3.77
N VAL A 25 -4.43 1.79 -4.52
CA VAL A 25 -3.54 2.89 -4.11
C VAL A 25 -4.13 3.63 -2.90
N ALA A 26 -5.43 3.81 -2.75
CA ALA A 26 -5.98 4.43 -1.55
C ALA A 26 -5.74 3.57 -0.29
N GLU A 27 -5.88 2.24 -0.42
CA GLU A 27 -5.77 1.28 0.70
C GLU A 27 -4.31 0.90 0.99
N THR A 28 -3.55 0.57 -0.06
CA THR A 28 -2.18 0.06 0.02
C THR A 28 -1.13 1.10 -0.31
N GLY A 29 -1.53 2.32 -0.72
CA GLY A 29 -0.71 3.50 -1.05
C GLY A 29 0.46 3.26 -1.97
N GLN A 30 0.47 2.12 -2.65
CA GLN A 30 1.38 1.72 -3.69
C GLN A 30 0.70 0.67 -4.56
N PHE A 31 0.85 0.78 -5.87
CA PHE A 31 0.44 -0.21 -6.86
C PHE A 31 1.59 -0.47 -7.84
N LEU A 32 2.07 -1.71 -7.90
CA LEU A 32 3.15 -2.11 -8.79
C LEU A 32 2.58 -2.58 -10.13
N GLU A 33 2.99 -1.93 -11.22
CA GLU A 33 2.62 -2.32 -12.57
C GLU A 33 3.82 -2.31 -13.52
N ARG A 34 3.78 -3.17 -14.54
CA ARG A 34 4.77 -3.10 -15.63
C ARG A 34 4.28 -2.13 -16.69
N TRP A 35 5.10 -1.13 -16.99
CA TRP A 35 4.76 -0.08 -17.93
C TRP A 35 5.59 -0.15 -19.20
N ASN A 36 4.93 -0.08 -20.36
CA ASN A 36 5.61 -0.07 -21.65
C ASN A 36 6.23 1.31 -21.90
N ILE A 37 7.54 1.33 -22.18
CA ILE A 37 8.35 2.55 -22.36
C ILE A 37 8.76 2.75 -23.83
N GLY A 38 8.19 1.96 -24.74
CA GLY A 38 8.45 2.03 -26.17
C GLY A 38 9.93 1.85 -26.51
N ARG A 39 10.51 2.84 -27.20
CA ARG A 39 11.90 2.81 -27.70
C ARG A 39 12.92 3.41 -26.73
N HIS A 40 12.47 3.91 -25.57
CA HIS A 40 13.36 4.62 -24.64
C HIS A 40 14.17 3.62 -23.81
N ARG A 41 15.51 3.79 -23.78
CA ARG A 41 16.45 2.83 -23.19
C ARG A 41 17.19 3.33 -21.95
N LYS A 42 16.99 4.58 -21.54
CA LYS A 42 17.73 5.22 -20.43
C LYS A 42 16.78 5.56 -19.28
N ILE A 43 16.17 4.54 -18.69
CA ILE A 43 15.36 4.68 -17.47
C ILE A 43 16.03 3.86 -16.39
N GLN A 44 16.34 4.50 -15.26
CA GLN A 44 16.98 3.88 -14.12
C GLN A 44 15.96 3.70 -12.99
N PRO A 45 16.13 2.66 -12.14
CA PRO A 45 15.45 2.59 -10.85
C PRO A 45 15.63 3.89 -10.06
N GLY A 46 14.60 4.29 -9.31
CA GLY A 46 14.59 5.56 -8.56
C GLY A 46 14.12 6.77 -9.37
N ASN A 47 13.97 6.66 -10.69
CA ASN A 47 13.38 7.74 -11.49
C ASN A 47 11.91 7.97 -11.13
N GLN A 48 11.52 9.25 -11.05
CA GLN A 48 10.13 9.64 -10.80
C GLN A 48 9.29 9.39 -12.05
N ALA A 49 8.09 8.83 -11.90
CA ALA A 49 7.20 8.45 -12.99
C ALA A 49 5.87 9.17 -12.88
N TRP A 50 5.60 10.03 -13.87
CA TRP A 50 4.39 10.83 -13.96
C TRP A 50 3.42 10.24 -14.97
N LEU A 51 2.21 9.91 -14.55
CA LEU A 51 1.20 9.30 -15.39
C LEU A 51 0.34 10.36 -16.08
N LEU A 52 0.40 10.40 -17.39
CA LEU A 52 -0.37 11.31 -18.24
C LEU A 52 -1.52 10.57 -18.92
N LEU A 53 -2.74 10.99 -18.64
CA LEU A 53 -3.93 10.55 -19.34
C LEU A 53 -3.96 11.14 -20.76
N GLN A 54 -3.96 10.25 -21.75
CA GLN A 54 -4.00 10.52 -23.18
C GLN A 54 -5.35 10.08 -23.75
N GLY A 55 -5.95 10.91 -24.59
CA GLY A 55 -7.15 10.55 -25.35
C GLY A 55 -8.14 11.70 -25.50
N GLU A 56 -8.99 11.61 -26.52
CA GLU A 56 -10.12 12.53 -26.75
C GLU A 56 -11.39 11.95 -26.09
N GLY A 57 -11.26 11.57 -24.82
CA GLY A 57 -12.35 11.11 -23.98
C GLY A 57 -13.10 12.26 -23.32
N GLN A 58 -14.24 11.96 -22.67
CA GLN A 58 -15.06 12.95 -21.96
C GLN A 58 -14.30 13.73 -20.88
N HIS A 59 -13.27 13.13 -20.30
CA HIS A 59 -12.48 13.71 -19.21
C HIS A 59 -11.29 14.58 -19.70
N GLY A 60 -10.95 14.57 -20.99
CA GLY A 60 -9.82 15.33 -21.53
C GLY A 60 -8.44 14.82 -21.10
N ARG A 61 -7.36 15.50 -21.55
CA ARG A 61 -5.96 15.15 -21.24
C ARG A 61 -5.50 15.79 -19.94
N GLY A 62 -4.69 15.08 -19.16
CA GLY A 62 -4.15 15.63 -17.92
C GLY A 62 -3.28 14.67 -17.13
N LEU A 63 -2.58 15.21 -16.13
CA LEU A 63 -1.74 14.43 -15.22
C LEU A 63 -2.63 13.77 -14.15
N ILE A 64 -2.52 12.45 -14.02
CA ILE A 64 -3.46 11.64 -13.25
C ILE A 64 -2.79 10.70 -12.25
N GLY A 65 -1.46 10.64 -12.21
CA GLY A 65 -0.78 9.81 -11.23
C GLY A 65 0.70 10.11 -11.10
N HIS A 66 1.26 9.62 -10.01
CA HIS A 66 2.66 9.67 -9.63
C HIS A 66 3.12 8.28 -9.18
N GLY A 67 4.41 8.01 -9.35
CA GLY A 67 5.05 6.77 -8.94
C GLY A 67 6.56 6.82 -9.09
N VAL A 68 7.21 5.72 -8.74
CA VAL A 68 8.67 5.56 -8.84
C VAL A 68 9.01 4.32 -9.64
N VAL A 69 9.99 4.42 -10.52
CA VAL A 69 10.52 3.29 -11.28
C VAL A 69 11.30 2.37 -10.33
N MET A 70 10.94 1.09 -10.31
CA MET A 70 11.50 0.07 -9.41
C MET A 70 12.51 -0.86 -10.10
N SER A 71 12.55 -0.86 -11.44
CA SER A 71 13.42 -1.77 -12.19
C SER A 71 14.15 -1.04 -13.32
N GLU A 72 15.27 -1.61 -13.74
CA GLU A 72 15.86 -1.28 -15.03
C GLU A 72 14.91 -1.69 -16.17
N SER A 73 15.17 -1.18 -17.39
CA SER A 73 14.39 -1.56 -18.55
C SER A 73 14.65 -3.02 -18.93
N TYR A 74 13.59 -3.82 -19.01
CA TYR A 74 13.63 -5.22 -19.44
C TYR A 74 12.74 -5.45 -20.66
N GLU A 75 13.05 -6.47 -21.45
CA GLU A 75 12.20 -6.89 -22.57
C GLU A 75 11.25 -7.99 -22.11
N ALA A 76 9.96 -7.84 -22.41
CA ALA A 76 8.96 -8.85 -22.12
C ALA A 76 7.94 -8.94 -23.27
N PRO A 77 7.26 -10.08 -23.43
CA PRO A 77 6.17 -10.21 -24.41
C PRO A 77 5.07 -9.19 -24.13
N GLN A 78 4.49 -8.61 -25.18
CA GLN A 78 3.30 -7.77 -25.05
C GLN A 78 2.11 -8.61 -24.55
N ARG A 79 1.28 -8.04 -23.66
CA ARG A 79 0.07 -8.72 -23.17
C ARG A 79 -0.91 -9.01 -24.31
N THR A 80 -1.05 -8.07 -25.22
CA THR A 80 -1.95 -8.14 -26.39
C THR A 80 -1.38 -9.01 -27.51
N GLU A 81 -0.06 -9.06 -27.66
CA GLU A 81 0.63 -9.81 -28.73
C GLU A 81 1.84 -10.58 -28.18
N PRO A 82 1.66 -11.83 -27.72
CA PRO A 82 2.73 -12.63 -27.12
C PRO A 82 3.92 -12.91 -28.05
N LYS A 83 3.72 -12.73 -29.37
CA LYS A 83 4.75 -12.89 -30.41
C LYS A 83 5.64 -11.65 -30.59
N SER A 84 5.30 -10.54 -29.97
CA SER A 84 6.01 -9.26 -30.08
C SER A 84 6.57 -8.89 -28.71
N SER A 85 7.88 -8.69 -28.61
CA SER A 85 8.51 -8.17 -27.40
C SER A 85 8.47 -6.65 -27.38
N ALA A 86 8.20 -6.07 -26.21
CA ALA A 86 8.35 -4.65 -25.95
C ALA A 86 9.20 -4.43 -24.72
N ARG A 87 9.71 -3.21 -24.57
CA ARG A 87 10.45 -2.82 -23.37
C ARG A 87 9.49 -2.34 -22.29
N TYR A 88 9.73 -2.82 -21.08
CA TYR A 88 8.99 -2.50 -19.89
C TYR A 88 9.90 -2.00 -18.77
N VAL A 89 9.32 -1.24 -17.86
CA VAL A 89 9.86 -0.97 -16.52
C VAL A 89 8.78 -1.30 -15.50
N SER A 90 9.16 -1.73 -14.31
CA SER A 90 8.23 -1.87 -13.20
C SER A 90 8.12 -0.52 -12.49
N VAL A 91 6.89 -0.03 -12.30
CA VAL A 91 6.59 1.27 -11.69
C VAL A 91 5.69 1.04 -10.50
N SER A 92 6.08 1.57 -9.34
CA SER A 92 5.22 1.61 -8.16
C SER A 92 4.51 2.95 -8.12
N PHE A 93 3.22 2.98 -8.46
CA PHE A 93 2.38 4.16 -8.36
C PHE A 93 2.00 4.39 -6.90
N ASP A 94 2.36 5.53 -6.35
CA ASP A 94 2.09 5.91 -4.95
C ASP A 94 0.85 6.80 -4.83
N ALA A 95 0.44 7.47 -5.91
CA ALA A 95 -0.75 8.30 -5.96
C ALA A 95 -1.38 8.24 -7.35
N VAL A 96 -2.69 7.98 -7.42
CA VAL A 96 -3.47 7.98 -8.65
C VAL A 96 -4.81 8.68 -8.38
N LEU A 97 -5.20 9.58 -9.28
CA LEU A 97 -6.44 10.36 -9.17
C LEU A 97 -7.60 9.65 -9.90
N PRO A 98 -8.85 9.80 -9.45
CA PRO A 98 -10.01 9.37 -10.23
C PRO A 98 -10.07 10.02 -11.62
N LEU A 99 -10.65 9.31 -12.59
CA LEU A 99 -10.96 9.90 -13.91
C LEU A 99 -11.86 11.12 -13.73
N GLY A 100 -11.49 12.23 -14.35
CA GLY A 100 -12.16 13.52 -14.20
C GLY A 100 -11.48 14.47 -13.20
N SER A 101 -10.65 13.94 -12.29
CA SER A 101 -9.92 14.73 -11.29
C SER A 101 -8.47 15.04 -11.69
N GLN A 102 -8.04 14.66 -12.91
CA GLN A 102 -6.69 14.95 -13.39
C GLN A 102 -6.40 16.45 -13.45
N ILE A 103 -5.12 16.80 -13.28
CA ILE A 103 -4.64 18.15 -13.53
C ILE A 103 -4.72 18.40 -15.04
N PRO A 104 -5.55 19.33 -15.51
CA PRO A 104 -5.84 19.49 -16.94
C PRO A 104 -4.60 20.01 -17.68
N SER A 105 -4.48 19.62 -18.96
CA SER A 105 -3.35 20.02 -19.79
C SER A 105 -3.20 21.53 -19.98
N SER A 106 -4.27 22.30 -19.82
CA SER A 106 -4.23 23.78 -19.81
C SER A 106 -3.42 24.33 -18.64
N VAL A 107 -3.61 23.81 -17.43
CA VAL A 107 -2.85 24.19 -16.22
C VAL A 107 -1.40 23.75 -16.37
N LEU A 108 -1.17 22.52 -16.86
CA LEU A 108 0.18 22.01 -17.11
C LEU A 108 0.93 22.87 -18.14
N THR A 109 0.27 23.37 -19.18
CA THR A 109 0.89 24.22 -20.21
C THR A 109 1.21 25.62 -19.67
N SER A 110 0.43 26.13 -18.72
CA SER A 110 0.68 27.43 -18.08
C SER A 110 1.89 27.37 -17.15
N GLU A 111 1.94 26.37 -16.28
CA GLU A 111 2.94 26.29 -15.20
C GLU A 111 4.20 25.50 -15.60
N VAL A 112 4.09 24.61 -16.59
CA VAL A 112 5.20 23.79 -17.11
C VAL A 112 5.20 23.83 -18.65
N PRO A 113 5.54 24.98 -19.26
CA PRO A 113 5.43 25.20 -20.70
C PRO A 113 6.45 24.42 -21.53
N ASP A 114 7.55 23.97 -20.94
CA ASP A 114 8.65 23.27 -21.64
C ASP A 114 8.25 21.89 -22.18
N VAL A 115 7.10 21.38 -21.75
CA VAL A 115 6.56 20.11 -22.17
C VAL A 115 5.32 20.32 -23.03
N ALA A 116 5.31 19.71 -24.20
CA ALA A 116 4.17 19.77 -25.12
C ALA A 116 3.05 18.80 -24.70
N TRP A 117 2.36 19.09 -23.58
CA TRP A 117 1.34 18.23 -22.96
C TRP A 117 0.19 17.85 -23.91
N ASN A 118 -0.25 18.80 -24.75
CA ASN A 118 -1.37 18.60 -25.68
C ASN A 118 -1.02 17.65 -26.83
N THR A 119 0.23 17.69 -27.31
CA THR A 119 0.69 16.87 -28.43
C THR A 119 1.46 15.63 -27.98
N PHE A 120 1.68 15.45 -26.67
CA PHE A 120 2.40 14.30 -26.13
C PHE A 120 1.74 12.98 -26.58
N ARG A 121 2.54 12.15 -27.26
CA ARG A 121 2.17 10.81 -27.74
C ARG A 121 3.28 9.86 -27.29
N GLY A 122 2.91 8.69 -26.78
CA GLY A 122 3.86 7.67 -26.32
C GLY A 122 4.10 7.69 -24.82
N SER A 123 5.11 6.95 -24.37
CA SER A 123 5.42 6.68 -22.97
C SER A 123 6.94 6.54 -22.79
N GLY A 124 7.47 6.95 -21.63
CA GLY A 124 8.90 6.79 -21.28
C GLY A 124 9.81 7.96 -21.67
N ARG A 125 9.25 9.17 -21.89
CA ARG A 125 10.06 10.36 -22.20
C ARG A 125 10.53 11.04 -20.91
N SER A 126 11.82 11.33 -20.83
CA SER A 126 12.39 12.09 -19.70
C SER A 126 11.91 13.54 -19.72
N LEU A 127 11.59 14.05 -18.54
CA LEU A 127 11.27 15.44 -18.26
C LEU A 127 12.58 16.24 -18.10
N PRO A 128 12.66 17.48 -18.61
CA PRO A 128 13.76 18.38 -18.29
C PRO A 128 13.82 18.67 -16.78
N ALA A 129 15.03 18.83 -16.23
CA ALA A 129 15.22 19.01 -14.79
C ALA A 129 14.61 20.32 -14.27
N GLU A 130 14.58 21.36 -15.12
CA GLU A 130 13.97 22.66 -14.87
C GLU A 130 12.45 22.60 -14.68
N SER A 131 11.80 21.62 -15.30
CA SER A 131 10.34 21.47 -15.30
C SER A 131 9.81 20.64 -14.13
N GLU A 132 10.68 19.88 -13.46
CA GLU A 132 10.32 18.97 -12.37
C GLU A 132 9.75 19.68 -11.13
N PRO A 133 10.33 20.79 -10.62
CA PRO A 133 9.80 21.47 -9.45
C PRO A 133 8.40 22.08 -9.67
N GLY A 134 8.10 22.52 -10.89
CA GLY A 134 6.78 23.03 -11.26
C GLY A 134 5.72 21.93 -11.21
N LEU A 135 6.06 20.76 -11.73
CA LEU A 135 5.18 19.59 -11.72
C LEU A 135 4.90 19.07 -10.30
N GLN A 136 5.93 19.02 -9.45
CA GLN A 136 5.81 18.63 -8.05
C GLN A 136 4.92 19.60 -7.25
N ARG A 137 5.01 20.90 -7.54
CA ARG A 137 4.17 21.93 -6.91
C ARG A 137 2.70 21.74 -7.29
N LEU A 138 2.41 21.63 -8.58
CA LEU A 138 1.06 21.37 -9.08
C LEU A 138 0.45 20.09 -8.48
N TRP A 139 1.26 19.02 -8.40
CA TRP A 139 0.82 17.78 -7.79
C TRP A 139 0.53 17.91 -6.30
N ARG A 140 1.27 18.77 -5.58
CA ARG A 140 0.99 19.06 -4.16
C ARG A 140 -0.30 19.84 -3.97
N GLU A 141 -0.60 20.76 -4.89
CA GLU A 141 -1.78 21.64 -4.80
C GLU A 141 -3.07 20.94 -5.27
N HIS A 142 -2.97 20.05 -6.24
CA HIS A 142 -4.12 19.41 -6.91
C HIS A 142 -4.16 17.88 -6.82
N GLY A 143 -3.14 17.26 -6.23
CA GLY A 143 -3.09 15.81 -6.01
C GLY A 143 -4.03 15.34 -4.89
N PRO A 144 -4.07 14.02 -4.63
CA PRO A 144 -4.93 13.47 -3.60
C PRO A 144 -4.50 13.97 -2.21
N ALA A 145 -5.46 14.38 -1.38
CA ALA A 145 -5.19 14.76 0.00
C ALA A 145 -4.58 13.57 0.75
N ALA A 146 -3.47 13.79 1.46
CA ALA A 146 -2.79 12.74 2.20
C ALA A 146 -3.76 12.13 3.25
N SER A 147 -4.23 10.92 2.98
CA SER A 147 -4.99 10.13 3.95
C SER A 147 -4.00 9.52 4.94
N GLU A 148 -4.10 9.89 6.22
CA GLU A 148 -3.38 9.23 7.33
C GLU A 148 -4.08 7.90 7.71
N PRO A 149 -3.35 6.88 8.21
CA PRO A 149 -2.15 6.99 9.03
C PRO A 149 -0.82 6.64 8.32
N CYS A 150 0.16 7.51 8.57
CA CYS A 150 1.59 7.36 8.36
C CYS A 150 2.03 6.79 6.99
N ARG A 151 1.94 7.62 5.94
CA ARG A 151 2.82 7.48 4.77
C ARG A 151 3.69 8.71 4.65
N ILE A 152 4.99 8.49 4.82
CA ILE A 152 6.03 9.43 4.46
C ILE A 152 5.75 9.90 3.03
N VAL A 153 5.64 11.22 2.84
CA VAL A 153 5.55 11.83 1.52
C VAL A 153 6.81 11.46 0.74
N PRO A 154 6.70 10.76 -0.41
CA PRO A 154 7.84 10.46 -1.27
C PRO A 154 8.65 11.74 -1.56
N GLY A 155 9.95 11.73 -1.24
CA GLY A 155 10.85 12.89 -1.39
C GLY A 155 11.26 13.61 -0.09
N THR A 156 10.78 13.20 1.08
CA THR A 156 11.12 13.87 2.36
C THR A 156 12.46 13.41 2.98
N TYR A 157 12.98 12.23 2.57
CA TYR A 157 14.27 11.71 3.05
C TYR A 157 15.04 10.98 1.93
N PRO A 158 16.39 10.93 2.00
CA PRO A 158 17.22 10.20 1.04
C PRO A 158 16.94 8.69 1.06
N GLU A 159 17.13 8.05 -0.09
CA GLU A 159 16.72 6.67 -0.40
C GLU A 159 17.30 5.64 0.58
N GLU A 160 18.49 5.90 1.13
CA GLU A 160 19.13 5.07 2.16
C GLU A 160 18.40 5.00 3.51
N ALA A 161 17.41 5.87 3.77
CA ALA A 161 16.72 5.94 5.06
C ALA A 161 15.38 5.17 5.11
N VAL A 162 14.92 4.56 4.00
CA VAL A 162 13.59 3.96 3.92
C VAL A 162 13.66 2.47 3.58
N SER A 163 13.22 1.61 4.51
CA SER A 163 13.03 0.18 4.26
C SER A 163 11.55 -0.11 3.95
N ARG A 164 11.26 -0.73 2.80
CA ARG A 164 9.89 -1.17 2.43
C ARG A 164 9.60 -2.55 3.02
N ILE A 165 8.45 -2.69 3.67
CA ILE A 165 7.92 -3.97 4.18
C ILE A 165 6.61 -4.24 3.44
N ASP A 166 6.58 -5.30 2.61
CA ASP A 166 5.36 -5.76 1.95
C ASP A 166 4.37 -6.27 2.99
N THR A 167 3.19 -5.63 3.05
CA THR A 167 2.09 -6.03 3.92
C THR A 167 0.95 -6.54 3.04
N ASN A 168 0.43 -7.73 3.39
CA ASN A 168 -0.41 -8.56 2.55
C ASN A 168 -1.78 -7.92 2.24
N ARG A 169 -2.29 -8.06 1.00
CA ARG A 169 -3.56 -7.47 0.51
C ARG A 169 -4.76 -7.80 1.40
N TYR A 170 -4.80 -9.01 1.95
CA TYR A 170 -5.92 -9.51 2.77
C TYR A 170 -5.90 -8.98 4.21
N GLU A 171 -4.74 -8.51 4.70
CA GLU A 171 -4.61 -7.91 6.04
C GLU A 171 -5.14 -6.47 6.08
N ARG A 172 -5.49 -5.92 4.91
CA ARG A 172 -6.00 -4.55 4.72
C ARG A 172 -7.47 -4.48 4.33
N ASP A 173 -8.15 -5.62 4.12
CA ASP A 173 -9.59 -5.64 3.84
C ASP A 173 -10.36 -5.15 5.09
N PRO A 174 -11.04 -3.99 5.03
CA PRO A 174 -11.74 -3.42 6.16
C PRO A 174 -12.90 -4.30 6.65
N GLU A 175 -13.57 -5.00 5.76
CA GLU A 175 -14.70 -5.86 6.07
C GLU A 175 -14.22 -7.16 6.73
N ALA A 176 -13.21 -7.81 6.14
CA ALA A 176 -12.61 -8.99 6.72
C ALA A 176 -11.98 -8.68 8.10
N ARG A 177 -11.33 -7.52 8.23
CA ARG A 177 -10.83 -7.03 9.51
C ARG A 177 -11.96 -6.86 10.53
N ARG A 178 -13.05 -6.21 10.17
CA ARG A 178 -14.19 -6.00 11.07
C ARG A 178 -14.79 -7.32 11.55
N VAL A 179 -14.94 -8.30 10.65
CA VAL A 179 -15.45 -9.64 10.99
C VAL A 179 -14.46 -10.39 11.89
N CYS A 180 -13.17 -10.36 11.56
CA CYS A 180 -12.10 -10.97 12.38
C CYS A 180 -12.09 -10.39 13.80
N LEU A 181 -12.14 -9.06 13.96
CA LEU A 181 -12.10 -8.42 15.27
C LEU A 181 -13.40 -8.61 16.05
N ALA A 182 -14.55 -8.65 15.38
CA ALA A 182 -15.81 -8.98 16.03
C ALA A 182 -15.82 -10.41 16.59
N PHE A 183 -15.13 -11.35 15.94
CA PHE A 183 -15.06 -12.74 16.39
C PHE A 183 -13.94 -12.99 17.42
N HIS A 184 -12.72 -12.55 17.12
CA HIS A 184 -11.52 -12.83 17.92
C HIS A 184 -11.23 -11.78 19.01
N GLY A 185 -11.91 -10.64 18.96
CA GLY A 185 -11.66 -9.50 19.85
C GLY A 185 -10.43 -8.67 19.45
N THR A 186 -10.05 -7.73 20.32
CA THR A 186 -8.97 -6.75 20.09
C THR A 186 -7.67 -7.09 20.82
N SER A 187 -7.58 -8.28 21.40
CA SER A 187 -6.38 -8.77 22.09
C SER A 187 -5.49 -9.57 21.14
N CYS A 188 -4.17 -9.40 21.26
CA CYS A 188 -3.21 -10.13 20.45
C CYS A 188 -3.29 -11.64 20.66
N ALA A 189 -3.51 -12.41 19.59
CA ALA A 189 -3.57 -13.86 19.64
C ALA A 189 -2.24 -14.50 20.12
N ALA A 190 -1.10 -13.82 19.95
CA ALA A 190 0.21 -14.36 20.35
C ALA A 190 0.59 -14.02 21.80
N CYS A 191 0.49 -12.76 22.21
CA CYS A 191 0.97 -12.29 23.53
C CYS A 191 -0.12 -11.73 24.45
N SER A 192 -1.39 -11.79 24.04
CA SER A 192 -2.55 -11.27 24.78
C SER A 192 -2.54 -9.76 25.05
N PHE A 193 -1.59 -9.01 24.48
CA PHE A 193 -1.54 -7.55 24.60
C PHE A 193 -2.79 -6.91 23.98
N SER A 194 -3.41 -5.98 24.71
CA SER A 194 -4.49 -5.13 24.23
C SER A 194 -4.07 -3.67 24.30
N PHE A 195 -4.21 -2.96 23.17
CA PHE A 195 -3.91 -1.54 23.07
C PHE A 195 -4.90 -0.70 23.87
N GLU A 196 -6.19 -1.04 23.83
CA GLU A 196 -7.23 -0.33 24.59
C GLU A 196 -6.99 -0.44 26.11
N VAL A 197 -6.63 -1.63 26.61
CA VAL A 197 -6.33 -1.82 28.04
C VAL A 197 -5.07 -1.06 28.45
N SER A 198 -4.05 -1.01 27.58
CA SER A 198 -2.75 -0.44 27.91
C SER A 198 -2.66 1.08 27.70
N TYR A 199 -3.40 1.61 26.73
CA TYR A 199 -3.32 3.00 26.29
C TYR A 199 -4.65 3.76 26.37
N GLY A 200 -5.75 3.10 26.77
CA GLY A 200 -7.08 3.72 26.82
C GLY A 200 -7.65 4.00 25.44
N ASP A 201 -8.41 5.08 25.30
CA ASP A 201 -9.19 5.40 24.11
C ASP A 201 -8.36 5.50 22.82
N ILE A 202 -7.10 5.94 22.91
CA ILE A 202 -6.20 6.03 21.74
C ILE A 202 -5.81 4.65 21.20
N GLY A 203 -5.94 3.60 22.00
CA GLY A 203 -5.65 2.21 21.64
C GLY A 203 -6.88 1.44 21.15
N LYS A 204 -8.06 2.06 21.18
CA LYS A 204 -9.31 1.43 20.73
C LYS A 204 -9.21 1.09 19.24
N ASP A 205 -9.60 -0.14 18.91
CA ASP A 205 -9.59 -0.66 17.54
C ASP A 205 -8.22 -0.56 16.81
N TYR A 206 -7.09 -0.36 17.50
CA TYR A 206 -5.79 -0.15 16.84
C TYR A 206 -5.10 -1.46 16.38
N ILE A 207 -5.56 -2.63 16.85
CA ILE A 207 -4.86 -3.89 16.61
C ILE A 207 -4.79 -4.26 15.11
N HIS A 208 -3.67 -4.88 14.70
CA HIS A 208 -3.46 -5.35 13.33
C HIS A 208 -4.07 -6.74 13.14
N VAL A 209 -4.39 -7.08 11.89
CA VAL A 209 -4.87 -8.41 11.52
C VAL A 209 -3.83 -9.10 10.65
N HIS A 210 -3.60 -10.39 10.90
CA HIS A 210 -2.59 -11.21 10.25
C HIS A 210 -3.21 -12.43 9.57
N HIS A 211 -2.74 -12.76 8.37
CA HIS A 211 -3.21 -13.94 7.65
C HIS A 211 -2.43 -15.20 8.09
N VAL A 212 -3.13 -16.20 8.61
CA VAL A 212 -2.54 -17.42 9.20
C VAL A 212 -1.95 -18.36 8.14
N VAL A 213 -2.57 -18.42 6.96
CA VAL A 213 -2.10 -19.25 5.84
C VAL A 213 -1.28 -18.40 4.86
N PRO A 214 -0.03 -18.75 4.51
CA PRO A 214 0.74 -17.98 3.52
C PRO A 214 0.01 -17.94 2.17
N VAL A 215 -0.12 -16.75 1.57
CA VAL A 215 -0.84 -16.56 0.29
C VAL A 215 -0.23 -17.38 -0.85
N SER A 216 1.05 -17.72 -0.76
CA SER A 216 1.75 -18.61 -1.68
C SER A 216 1.15 -20.03 -1.76
N GLN A 217 0.31 -20.42 -0.79
CA GLN A 217 -0.34 -21.72 -0.71
C GLN A 217 -1.83 -21.67 -1.12
N LEU A 218 -2.34 -20.49 -1.50
CA LEU A 218 -3.75 -20.28 -1.85
C LEU A 218 -3.96 -20.44 -3.36
N GLY A 219 -4.76 -21.41 -3.77
CA GLY A 219 -5.12 -21.64 -5.17
C GLY A 219 -6.04 -20.53 -5.72
N GLY A 220 -6.14 -20.41 -7.05
CA GLY A 220 -6.86 -19.33 -7.75
C GLY A 220 -8.37 -19.21 -7.47
N ASN A 221 -8.97 -20.12 -6.71
CA ASN A 221 -10.39 -20.12 -6.30
C ASN A 221 -10.58 -19.90 -4.79
N TYR A 222 -9.52 -19.52 -4.07
CA TYR A 222 -9.59 -19.33 -2.63
C TYR A 222 -10.45 -18.11 -2.28
N ARG A 223 -11.42 -18.32 -1.40
CA ARG A 223 -12.21 -17.26 -0.77
C ARG A 223 -11.71 -17.14 0.66
N LEU A 224 -11.30 -15.93 1.04
CA LEU A 224 -10.90 -15.59 2.39
C LEU A 224 -12.07 -15.83 3.36
N ASP A 225 -11.84 -16.62 4.40
CA ASP A 225 -12.70 -16.73 5.57
C ASP A 225 -12.07 -15.88 6.70
N PRO A 226 -12.62 -14.68 7.00
CA PRO A 226 -12.05 -13.79 8.01
C PRO A 226 -12.02 -14.39 9.43
N ILE A 227 -12.77 -15.45 9.70
CA ILE A 227 -12.78 -16.12 11.00
C ILE A 227 -11.66 -17.15 11.07
N ALA A 228 -11.48 -17.95 10.01
CA ALA A 228 -10.51 -19.04 9.98
C ALA A 228 -9.10 -18.59 9.58
N ASP A 229 -9.01 -17.61 8.68
CA ASP A 229 -7.77 -17.27 7.99
C ASP A 229 -7.07 -16.04 8.57
N LEU A 230 -7.78 -15.25 9.38
CA LEU A 230 -7.27 -14.01 9.96
C LEU A 230 -7.22 -14.10 11.49
N VAL A 231 -6.19 -13.50 12.07
CA VAL A 231 -6.04 -13.39 13.53
C VAL A 231 -5.55 -12.00 13.94
N PRO A 232 -6.02 -11.46 15.07
CA PRO A 232 -5.52 -10.20 15.61
C PRO A 232 -4.11 -10.37 16.20
N LEU A 233 -3.15 -9.53 15.79
CA LEU A 233 -1.81 -9.45 16.35
C LEU A 233 -1.44 -8.01 16.71
N CYS A 234 -0.74 -7.82 17.82
CA CYS A 234 -0.18 -6.50 18.14
C CYS A 234 0.96 -6.14 17.17
N ALA A 235 1.28 -4.84 17.06
CA ALA A 235 2.31 -4.35 16.14
C ALA A 235 3.65 -5.10 16.28
N ASN A 236 4.07 -5.44 17.50
CA ASN A 236 5.30 -6.18 17.75
C ASN A 236 5.22 -7.64 17.27
N CYS A 237 4.13 -8.35 17.59
CA CYS A 237 3.96 -9.74 17.18
C CYS A 237 3.75 -9.86 15.66
N HIS A 238 3.02 -8.92 15.06
CA HIS A 238 2.82 -8.83 13.62
C HIS A 238 4.16 -8.63 12.91
N ALA A 239 5.00 -7.68 13.36
CA ALA A 239 6.33 -7.49 12.81
C ALA A 239 7.21 -8.76 12.95
N MET A 240 7.13 -9.46 14.09
CA MET A 240 7.89 -10.71 14.32
C MET A 240 7.38 -11.88 13.48
N ALA A 241 6.10 -11.88 13.07
CA ALA A 241 5.56 -12.87 12.16
C ALA A 241 6.31 -12.86 10.82
N HIS A 242 6.65 -11.67 10.31
CA HIS A 242 7.32 -11.51 9.01
C HIS A 242 8.85 -11.41 9.10
N ARG A 243 9.44 -11.28 10.30
CA ARG A 243 10.87 -10.97 10.45
C ARG A 243 11.77 -12.12 9.97
N GLY A 244 12.47 -11.90 8.85
CA GLY A 244 13.55 -12.78 8.39
C GLY A 244 13.07 -14.16 7.90
N VAL A 245 11.81 -14.27 7.47
CA VAL A 245 11.20 -15.50 6.97
C VAL A 245 10.45 -15.25 5.67
N GLY A 246 10.52 -16.20 4.73
CA GLY A 246 9.78 -16.14 3.46
C GLY A 246 8.29 -16.50 3.61
N ASN A 247 7.95 -17.30 4.63
CA ASN A 247 6.58 -17.56 5.05
C ASN A 247 6.37 -17.00 6.45
N PRO A 248 5.27 -16.28 6.71
CA PRO A 248 5.01 -15.72 8.03
C PRO A 248 4.95 -16.82 9.11
N ARG A 249 5.48 -16.51 10.30
CA ARG A 249 5.39 -17.40 11.46
C ARG A 249 3.96 -17.48 11.96
N THR A 250 3.54 -18.68 12.29
CA THR A 250 2.24 -18.95 12.92
C THR A 250 2.17 -18.37 14.33
N VAL A 251 0.95 -18.14 14.82
CA VAL A 251 0.72 -17.73 16.22
C VAL A 251 1.38 -18.69 17.22
N ALA A 252 1.37 -20.00 16.91
CA ALA A 252 2.00 -21.01 17.76
C ALA A 252 3.53 -20.85 17.81
N GLU A 253 4.17 -20.50 16.69
CA GLU A 253 5.60 -20.22 16.64
C GLU A 253 5.97 -18.94 17.40
N LEU A 254 5.15 -17.89 17.28
CA LEU A 254 5.31 -16.67 18.06
C LEU A 254 5.18 -16.94 19.57
N ARG A 255 4.15 -17.68 19.99
CA ARG A 255 3.97 -18.09 21.39
C ARG A 255 5.16 -18.88 21.90
N ARG A 256 5.69 -19.83 21.11
CA ARG A 256 6.89 -20.60 21.48
C ARG A 256 8.12 -19.70 21.60
N ALA A 257 8.33 -18.77 20.68
CA ALA A 257 9.45 -17.83 20.73
C ALA A 257 9.38 -16.92 21.98
N ILE A 258 8.18 -16.41 22.29
CA ILE A 258 7.95 -15.57 23.47
C ILE A 258 8.14 -16.37 24.77
N ALA A 259 7.67 -17.62 24.81
CA ALA A 259 7.86 -18.51 25.95
C ALA A 259 9.34 -18.89 26.15
N ALA A 260 10.06 -19.20 25.07
CA ALA A 260 11.46 -19.60 25.09
C ALA A 260 12.41 -18.44 25.45
N ALA A 261 12.04 -17.19 25.10
CA ALA A 261 12.83 -16.01 25.44
C ALA A 261 12.80 -15.68 26.94
N GLY A 262 11.87 -16.26 27.71
CA GLY A 262 11.55 -15.83 29.07
C GLY A 262 10.87 -14.45 29.03
N HIS A 263 9.66 -14.35 29.56
CA HIS A 263 8.89 -13.10 29.45
C HIS A 263 9.62 -11.90 30.10
N LEU A 264 9.43 -10.70 29.53
CA LEU A 264 9.33 -9.46 30.33
C LEU A 264 8.42 -9.79 31.52
N PRO A 265 8.85 -9.64 32.77
CA PRO A 265 8.09 -10.09 33.91
C PRO A 265 6.69 -9.46 33.87
N GLY A 266 5.68 -10.25 33.56
CA GLY A 266 4.30 -9.87 33.84
C GLY A 266 4.20 -9.69 35.35
N GLN A 267 3.60 -8.59 35.80
CA GLN A 267 3.22 -8.49 37.20
C GLN A 267 2.21 -9.59 37.50
N ILE A 268 2.52 -10.39 38.52
CA ILE A 268 1.59 -11.33 39.14
C ILE A 268 0.41 -10.50 39.66
N LEU A 269 -0.83 -10.93 39.35
CA LEU A 269 -2.06 -10.33 39.88
C LEU A 269 -1.92 -10.19 41.39
N ASP A 270 -1.99 -8.97 41.90
CA ASP A 270 -2.01 -8.75 43.34
C ASP A 270 -3.41 -9.07 43.90
N ASP A 271 -3.50 -9.26 45.22
CA ASP A 271 -4.75 -9.63 45.88
C ASP A 271 -5.88 -8.60 45.63
N ARG A 272 -5.51 -7.35 45.29
CA ARG A 272 -6.45 -6.30 44.91
C ARG A 272 -7.09 -6.57 43.56
N ALA A 273 -6.33 -7.00 42.56
CA ALA A 273 -6.85 -7.34 41.24
C ALA A 273 -7.77 -8.57 41.29
N LEU A 274 -7.46 -9.56 42.14
CA LEU A 274 -8.34 -10.71 42.39
C LEU A 274 -9.65 -10.29 43.08
N THR A 275 -9.57 -9.43 44.10
CA THR A 275 -10.76 -8.92 44.80
C THR A 275 -11.69 -8.16 43.84
N ALA A 276 -11.14 -7.35 42.94
CA ALA A 276 -11.92 -6.60 41.95
C ALA A 276 -12.63 -7.52 40.93
N GLN A 277 -12.03 -8.67 40.59
CA GLN A 277 -12.67 -9.68 39.73
C GLN A 277 -13.82 -10.39 40.46
N ASP A 278 -13.63 -10.73 41.74
CA ASP A 278 -14.70 -11.32 42.56
C ASP A 278 -15.85 -10.34 42.83
N ASP A 279 -15.55 -9.05 42.95
CA ASP A 279 -16.56 -7.99 43.04
C ASP A 279 -17.36 -7.87 41.73
N ALA A 280 -16.68 -7.92 40.57
CA ALA A 280 -17.34 -7.89 39.26
C ALA A 280 -18.25 -9.10 39.03
N HIS A 281 -17.83 -10.30 39.45
CA HIS A 281 -18.66 -11.50 39.40
C HIS A 281 -19.91 -11.38 40.28
N ARG A 282 -19.78 -10.85 41.50
CA ARG A 282 -20.92 -10.62 42.39
C ARG A 282 -21.93 -9.61 41.85
N ILE A 283 -21.47 -8.59 41.14
CA ILE A 283 -22.35 -7.58 40.51
C ILE A 283 -23.13 -8.21 39.35
N LEU A 284 -22.51 -9.10 38.57
CA LEU A 284 -23.16 -9.78 37.45
C LEU A 284 -24.19 -10.84 37.90
N GLU A 285 -24.00 -11.46 39.06
CA GLU A 285 -24.94 -12.44 39.62
C GLU A 285 -26.16 -11.80 40.32
N GLN A 286 -26.16 -10.47 40.50
CA GLN A 286 -27.26 -9.71 41.13
C GLN A 286 -28.25 -9.11 40.13
N HIS A 287 -28.10 -9.39 38.83
CA HIS A 287 -28.99 -8.92 37.76
C HIS A 287 -29.68 -10.07 37.00
#